data_AF-A0A0U3AF86-F1
#
_entry.id   AF-A0A0U3AF86-F1
#
_cell.length_a   1.000
_cell.length_b   1.000
_cell.length_c   1.000
_cell.angle_alpha   90.00
_cell.angle_beta   90.00
_cell.angle_gamma   90.00
#
_symmetry.space_group_name_H-M   'P 1'
#
loop_
_entity.id
_entity.type
_entity.pdbx_description
1 polymer ?
#
loop_
_entity_poly.entity_id
_entity_poly.type
_entity_poly.pdbx_seq_one_letter_code
_entity_poly.pdbx_strand_id
1 'polypeptide(L)' 'TARPPLKGRRPAYFGGRFVATPVYDGGRMRVGHRVVGPAIIEEPFTTIVLHPRQRARLDRYGNYHVTVG' A
#
# COMPACT_ATOMS: atom_id res chain seq x y z
N THR A 1 -10.92 -11.19 6.47
CA THR A 1 -9.56 -11.29 5.90
C THR A 1 -8.57 -10.65 6.85
N ALA A 2 -7.36 -11.19 6.95
CA ALA A 2 -6.32 -10.61 7.82
C ALA A 2 -5.98 -9.17 7.39
N ARG A 3 -5.68 -8.32 8.38
CA ARG A 3 -5.33 -6.91 8.17
C ARG A 3 -3.90 -6.82 7.60
N PRO A 4 -3.64 -5.95 6.60
CA PRO A 4 -2.28 -5.72 6.13
C PRO A 4 -1.35 -5.25 7.26
N PRO A 5 -0.07 -5.68 7.27
CA PRO A 5 0.90 -5.38 8.31
C PRO A 5 1.28 -3.90 8.31
N LEU A 6 0.66 -3.12 9.18
CA LEU A 6 0.97 -1.70 9.33
C LEU A 6 2.35 -1.54 9.97
N LYS A 7 3.24 -0.83 9.29
CA LYS A 7 4.58 -0.46 9.77
C LYS A 7 4.56 0.87 10.51
N GLY A 8 3.70 1.79 10.09
CA GLY A 8 3.57 3.11 10.71
C GLY A 8 2.78 4.07 9.84
N ARG A 9 2.95 5.37 10.10
CA ARG A 9 2.39 6.45 9.26
C ARG A 9 3.47 7.50 9.02
N ARG A 10 3.51 8.08 7.83
CA ARG A 10 4.38 9.23 7.51
C ARG A 10 3.62 10.29 6.69
N PRO A 11 3.94 11.58 6.85
CA PRO A 11 3.42 12.60 5.95
C PRO A 11 3.91 12.33 4.53
N ALA A 12 2.99 12.30 3.56
CA ALA A 12 3.28 12.22 2.14
C ALA A 12 2.42 13.23 1.38
N TYR A 13 2.97 13.83 0.32
CA TYR A 13 2.32 14.90 -0.40
C TYR A 13 1.45 14.35 -1.55
N PHE A 14 0.14 14.60 -1.49
CA PHE A 14 -0.81 14.21 -2.52
C PHE A 14 -1.77 15.36 -2.81
N GLY A 15 -1.93 15.73 -4.08
CA GLY A 15 -2.97 16.67 -4.50
C GLY A 15 -2.93 18.02 -3.78
N GLY A 16 -1.75 18.60 -3.59
CA GLY A 16 -1.59 19.95 -3.03
C GLY A 16 -1.40 20.02 -1.51
N ARG A 17 -1.41 18.89 -0.80
CA ARG A 17 -1.25 18.87 0.67
C ARG A 17 -0.51 17.65 1.18
N PHE A 18 0.07 17.76 2.37
CA PHE A 18 0.55 16.59 3.12
C PHE A 18 -0.62 15.81 3.72
N VAL A 19 -0.56 14.49 3.63
CA VAL A 19 -1.51 13.54 4.20
C VAL A 19 -0.75 12.55 5.08
N ALA A 20 -1.24 12.33 6.31
CA ALA A 20 -0.71 11.30 7.19
C ALA A 20 -1.01 9.91 6.61
N THR A 21 -0.04 9.35 5.89
CA THR A 21 -0.22 8.20 5.00
C THR A 21 0.25 6.91 5.67
N PRO A 22 -0.59 5.85 5.73
CA PRO A 22 -0.17 4.57 6.28
C PRO A 22 0.93 3.94 5.42
N VAL A 23 1.93 3.38 6.09
CA VAL A 23 3.02 2.61 5.48
C VAL A 23 2.86 1.16 5.93
N TYR A 24 2.85 0.24 4.96
CA TYR A 24 2.75 -1.19 5.18
C TYR A 24 4.08 -1.88 4.93
N ASP A 25 4.38 -2.91 5.74
CA ASP A 25 5.55 -3.76 5.59
C ASP A 25 5.30 -4.82 4.50
N GLY A 26 5.85 -4.59 3.31
CA GLY A 26 5.72 -5.48 2.16
C GLY A 26 6.25 -6.89 2.42
N GLY A 27 7.36 -7.00 3.15
CA GLY A 27 7.96 -8.29 3.53
C GLY A 27 7.08 -9.15 4.44
N ARG A 28 6.03 -8.56 5.05
CA ARG A 28 5.03 -9.27 5.87
C ARG A 28 3.67 -9.40 5.20
N MET A 29 3.52 -8.94 3.96
CA MET A 29 2.28 -9.06 3.21
C MET A 29 2.00 -10.52 2.87
N ARG A 30 0.71 -10.87 2.77
CA ARG A 30 0.25 -12.22 2.46
C ARG A 30 -0.74 -12.17 1.32
N VAL A 31 -0.81 -13.28 0.57
CA VAL A 31 -1.77 -13.48 -0.52
C VAL A 31 -3.17 -13.04 -0.07
N GLY A 32 -3.82 -12.22 -0.90
CA GLY A 32 -5.16 -11.70 -0.64
C GLY A 32 -5.23 -10.43 0.21
N HIS A 33 -4.13 -9.96 0.82
CA HIS A 33 -4.09 -8.65 1.45
C HIS A 33 -4.45 -7.55 0.43
N ARG A 34 -5.24 -6.58 0.89
CA ARG A 34 -5.69 -5.43 0.10
C ARG A 34 -5.33 -4.14 0.80
N VAL A 35 -4.80 -3.18 0.06
CA VAL A 35 -4.46 -1.85 0.55
C VAL A 35 -5.18 -0.82 -0.31
N VAL A 36 -5.83 0.16 0.33
CA VAL A 36 -6.51 1.27 -0.33
C VAL A 36 -5.69 2.54 -0.14
N GLY A 37 -5.49 3.28 -1.22
CA GLY A 37 -4.76 4.54 -1.21
C GLY A 37 -5.57 5.70 -0.60
N PRO A 38 -4.92 6.79 -0.13
CA PRO A 38 -3.47 7.02 -0.17
C PRO A 38 -2.73 6.12 0.82
N ALA A 39 -1.73 5.39 0.33
CA ALA A 39 -0.96 4.43 1.13
C ALA A 39 0.39 4.15 0.48
N ILE A 40 1.34 3.65 1.27
CA ILE A 40 2.64 3.21 0.78
C ILE A 40 2.90 1.78 1.25
N ILE A 41 3.41 0.92 0.37
CA ILE A 41 3.89 -0.42 0.72
C ILE A 41 5.40 -0.42 0.47
N GLU A 42 6.17 -0.74 1.50
CA GLU A 42 7.63 -0.85 1.40
C GLU A 42 8.03 -2.32 1.29
N GLU A 43 8.44 -2.72 0.10
CA GLU A 43 9.06 -4.03 -0.15
C GLU A 43 10.57 -3.94 0.10
N PRO A 44 11.26 -5.07 0.33
CA PRO A 44 12.71 -5.06 0.54
C PRO A 44 13.52 -4.36 -0.56
N PHE A 45 13.03 -4.39 -1.80
CA PHE A 45 13.73 -3.87 -2.98
C PHE A 45 12.96 -2.83 -3.79
N THR A 46 11.75 -2.46 -3.36
CA THR A 46 10.93 -1.46 -4.06
C THR A 46 9.96 -0.77 -3.13
N THR A 47 9.35 0.33 -3.57
CA THR A 47 8.31 1.04 -2.83
C THR A 47 7.13 1.27 -3.75
N ILE A 48 5.95 0.80 -3.33
CA ILE A 48 4.70 0.95 -4.08
C ILE A 48 3.90 2.08 -3.43
N VAL A 49 3.71 3.16 -4.18
CA VAL A 49 2.87 4.29 -3.76
C VAL A 49 1.48 4.12 -4.37
N LEU A 50 0.46 4.05 -3.53
CA LEU A 50 -0.94 4.05 -3.94
C LEU A 50 -1.50 5.45 -3.75
N HIS A 51 -1.82 6.10 -4.86
CA HIS A 51 -2.47 7.41 -4.87
C HIS A 51 -3.92 7.32 -4.36
N PRO A 52 -4.55 8.45 -4.02
CA PRO A 52 -6.00 8.49 -3.79
C PRO A 52 -6.77 7.84 -4.96
N ARG A 53 -7.79 7.03 -4.65
CA ARG A 53 -8.59 6.23 -5.61
C ARG A 53 -7.84 5.06 -6.27
N GLN A 54 -6.66 4.72 -5.79
CA GLN A 54 -5.99 3.47 -6.14
C GLN A 54 -6.16 2.43 -5.03
N ARG A 55 -6.09 1.16 -5.41
CA ARG A 55 -6.03 0.02 -4.49
C ARG A 55 -5.09 -1.05 -5.04
N ALA A 56 -4.39 -1.72 -4.15
CA ALA A 56 -3.58 -2.88 -4.46
C ALA A 56 -4.14 -4.13 -3.81
N ARG A 57 -3.98 -5.27 -4.48
CA ARG A 57 -4.16 -6.60 -3.91
C ARG A 57 -2.94 -7.46 -4.23
N LEU A 58 -2.42 -8.18 -3.24
CA LEU A 58 -1.41 -9.21 -3.48
C LEU A 58 -2.10 -10.48 -3.98
N ASP A 59 -1.75 -10.93 -5.18
CA ASP A 59 -2.27 -12.17 -5.74
C ASP A 59 -1.56 -13.41 -5.17
N ARG A 60 -1.86 -14.60 -5.69
CA ARG A 60 -1.24 -15.86 -5.25
C ARG A 60 0.19 -16.08 -5.74
N TYR A 61 0.63 -15.30 -6.72
CA TYR A 61 1.93 -15.39 -7.36
C TYR A 61 2.93 -14.36 -6.80
N GLY A 62 2.50 -13.53 -5.86
CA GLY A 62 3.32 -12.47 -5.27
C GLY A 62 3.28 -11.16 -6.06
N ASN A 63 2.36 -11.01 -7.02
CA ASN A 63 2.19 -9.78 -7.79
C ASN A 63 1.19 -8.84 -7.12
N TYR A 64 1.51 -7.56 -7.12
CA TYR A 64 0.55 -6.52 -6.75
C TYR A 64 -0.29 -6.10 -7.96
N HIS A 65 -1.58 -6.38 -7.88
CA HIS A 65 -2.56 -5.88 -8.84
C HIS A 65 -3.03 -4.50 -8.37
N VAL A 66 -2.52 -3.45 -9.00
CA VAL A 66 -2.96 -2.07 -8.75
C VAL A 66 -4.08 -1.71 -9.71
N THR A 67 -5.19 -1.22 -9.17
CA THR A 67 -6.35 -0.77 -9.98
C THR A 67 -6.73 0.66 -9.60
N VAL A 68 -7.27 1.37 -10.58
CA VAL A 68 -7.81 2.74 -10.45
C VAL A 68 -9.33 2.67 -10.44
N GLY A 69 -9.99 3.43 -9.56
CA GLY A 69 -11.44 3.61 -9.54
C GLY A 69 -11.92 4.10 -8.19
#